data_AF-A0A914XU02-F1
#
_entry.id   AF-A0A914XU02-F1
#
_cell.length_a   1.000
_cell.length_b   1.000
_cell.length_c   1.000
_cell.angle_alpha   90.00
_cell.angle_beta   90.00
_cell.angle_gamma   90.00
#
_symmetry.space_group_name_H-M   'P 1'
#
loop_
_entity.id
_entity.type
_entity.pdbx_description
1 polymer ?
#
loop_
_entity_poly.entity_id
_entity_poly.type
_entity_poly.pdbx_seq_one_letter_code
_entity_poly.pdbx_strand_id
1 'polypeptide(L)'
;MDLHASQIQGFFDIPVDNLIAEPAILRYIQTSLQNGKIVLLVTSIADRLSVDFALIHKERKRANEVEKMTLVGDVKDKIAILIDDLVDTCGTICLAGEKTY
;
A
#
# COMPACT_ATOMS: atom_id res chain seq x y z
N MET A 1 6.33 12.98 5.57
CA MET A 1 5.97 13.44 4.22
C MET A 1 6.88 12.67 3.30
N ASP A 2 6.36 11.58 2.74
CA ASP A 2 7.09 10.72 1.81
C ASP A 2 7.14 11.40 0.44
N LEU A 3 8.34 11.55 -0.10
CA LEU A 3 8.49 11.96 -1.49
C LEU A 3 8.06 10.80 -2.39
N HIS A 4 7.13 11.06 -3.32
CA HIS A 4 6.64 10.11 -4.33
C HIS A 4 7.77 9.48 -5.17
N ALA A 5 8.92 10.16 -5.25
CA ALA A 5 10.14 9.64 -5.85
C ALA A 5 11.35 10.12 -5.04
N SER A 6 12.17 9.19 -4.55
CA SER A 6 13.40 9.51 -3.80
C SER A 6 14.40 10.32 -4.64
N GLN A 7 14.31 10.24 -5.98
CA GLN A 7 15.11 11.01 -6.94
C GLN A 7 14.86 12.52 -6.89
N ILE A 8 13.74 12.98 -6.30
CA ILE A 8 13.43 14.41 -6.16
C ILE A 8 14.48 15.12 -5.29
N GLN A 9 15.14 14.41 -4.37
CA GLN A 9 16.24 14.98 -3.58
C GLN A 9 17.42 15.45 -4.43
N GLY A 10 17.64 14.86 -5.61
CA GLY A 10 18.71 15.28 -6.52
C GLY A 10 18.46 16.60 -7.25
N PHE A 11 17.25 17.18 -7.13
CA PHE A 11 16.89 18.47 -7.73
C PHE A 11 17.11 19.67 -6.80
N PHE A 12 17.50 19.44 -5.54
CA PHE A 12 17.71 20.50 -4.56
C PHE A 12 19.19 20.59 -4.17
N ASP A 13 19.76 21.79 -4.23
CA ASP A 13 21.12 22.10 -3.77
C ASP A 13 21.22 22.25 -2.23
N ILE A 14 20.12 22.01 -1.51
CA ILE A 14 20.00 22.10 -0.05
C ILE A 14 19.54 20.74 0.53
N PRO A 15 19.97 20.37 1.74
CA PRO A 15 19.56 19.10 2.35
C PRO A 15 18.03 19.02 2.52
N VAL A 16 17.44 17.93 2.04
CA VAL A 16 16.00 17.65 2.15
C VAL A 16 15.78 16.42 3.02
N ASP A 17 15.06 16.59 4.13
CA ASP A 17 14.66 15.48 4.99
C ASP A 17 13.42 14.76 4.42
N ASN A 18 13.58 13.50 4.01
CA ASN A 18 12.45 12.65 3.64
C ASN A 18 11.87 11.99 4.90
N LEU A 19 10.73 12.48 5.36
CA LEU A 19 10.06 11.99 6.56
C LEU A 19 9.23 10.75 6.23
N ILE A 20 9.78 9.57 6.51
CA ILE A 20 9.17 8.26 6.26
C ILE A 20 8.04 8.00 7.27
N ALA A 21 6.81 7.78 6.79
CA ALA A 21 5.64 7.52 7.65
C ALA A 21 5.58 6.09 8.20
N GLU A 22 6.35 5.19 7.61
CA GLU A 22 6.36 3.74 7.86
C GLU A 22 6.45 3.36 9.35
N PRO A 23 7.34 3.92 10.20
CA PRO A 23 7.43 3.51 11.61
C PRO A 23 6.18 3.83 12.43
N ALA A 24 5.48 4.92 12.08
CA ALA A 24 4.24 5.30 12.75
C ALA A 24 3.09 4.36 12.33
N ILE A 25 3.01 4.03 11.04
CA ILE A 25 2.01 3.10 10.49
C ILE A 25 2.18 1.70 11.09
N LEU A 26 3.43 1.20 11.16
CA LEU A 26 3.75 -0.09 11.78
C LEU A 26 3.29 -0.16 13.23
N ARG A 27 3.60 0.87 14.03
CA ARG A 27 3.18 0.95 15.43
C ARG A 27 1.66 0.93 15.56
N TYR A 28 0.95 1.69 14.72
CA TYR A 28 -0.50 1.73 14.73
C TYR A 28 -1.11 0.35 14.45
N ILE A 29 -0.66 -0.33 13.38
CA ILE A 29 -1.12 -1.67 13.03
C ILE A 29 -0.88 -2.65 14.19
N GLN A 30 0.32 -2.63 14.77
CA GLN A 30 0.68 -3.49 15.91
C GLN A 30 -0.13 -3.22 17.17
N THR A 31 -0.56 -1.98 17.43
CA THR A 31 -1.38 -1.67 18.61
C THR A 31 -2.86 -1.90 18.39
N SER A 32 -3.36 -1.66 17.19
CA SER A 32 -4.80 -1.65 16.88
C SER A 32 -5.33 -3.01 16.43
N LEU A 33 -4.48 -3.90 15.90
CA LEU A 33 -4.92 -5.14 15.25
C LEU A 33 -4.29 -6.41 15.85
N GLN A 34 -3.93 -6.38 17.15
CA GLN A 34 -3.14 -7.41 17.86
C GLN A 34 -3.61 -8.88 17.71
N ASN A 35 -4.84 -9.14 17.28
CA ASN A 35 -5.42 -10.49 17.20
C ASN A 35 -6.05 -10.82 15.82
N GLY A 36 -5.84 -10.00 14.79
CA GLY A 36 -6.38 -10.26 13.45
C GLY A 36 -5.44 -11.12 12.59
N LYS A 37 -5.99 -12.00 11.75
CA LYS A 37 -5.24 -12.47 10.58
C LYS A 37 -5.14 -11.30 9.61
N ILE A 38 -3.97 -10.69 9.48
CA ILE A 38 -3.77 -9.49 8.67
C ILE A 38 -3.16 -9.89 7.33
N VAL A 39 -3.59 -9.24 6.27
CA VAL A 39 -2.92 -9.30 4.97
C VAL A 39 -2.66 -7.88 4.47
N LEU A 40 -1.41 -7.61 4.08
CA LEU A 40 -0.99 -6.29 3.63
C LEU A 40 -0.87 -6.25 2.12
N LEU A 41 -1.39 -5.19 1.50
CA LEU A 41 -1.33 -5.00 0.05
C LEU A 41 -0.03 -4.33 -0.45
N VAL A 42 0.99 -4.26 0.42
CA VAL A 42 2.32 -3.70 0.15
C VAL A 42 3.39 -4.60 0.74
N THR A 43 4.41 -4.94 -0.06
CA THR A 43 5.43 -5.92 0.31
C THR A 43 6.37 -5.44 1.43
N SER A 44 6.84 -4.18 1.39
CA SER A 44 7.83 -3.66 2.34
C SER A 44 7.37 -3.65 3.79
N ILE A 45 6.09 -3.34 4.02
CA ILE A 45 5.51 -3.26 5.38
C ILE A 45 5.12 -4.66 5.88
N ALA A 46 4.71 -5.55 4.99
CA ALA A 46 4.35 -6.93 5.33
C ALA A 46 5.52 -7.70 5.93
N ASP A 47 6.72 -7.59 5.33
CA ASP A 47 7.93 -8.25 5.80
C ASP A 47 8.30 -7.82 7.22
N ARG A 48 8.18 -6.52 7.53
CA ARG A 48 8.49 -5.97 8.87
C ARG A 48 7.51 -6.38 9.96
N LEU A 49 6.27 -6.71 9.58
CA LEU A 49 5.24 -7.19 10.49
C LEU A 49 5.16 -8.73 10.56
N SER A 50 5.90 -9.45 9.71
CA SER A 50 5.81 -10.90 9.59
C SER A 50 4.37 -11.38 9.34
N VAL A 51 3.65 -10.64 8.50
CA VAL A 51 2.27 -10.99 8.08
C VAL A 51 2.24 -11.34 6.61
N ASP A 52 1.17 -12.02 6.19
CA ASP A 52 0.97 -12.33 4.78
C ASP A 52 0.79 -11.06 3.95
N PHE A 53 1.23 -11.09 2.70
CA PHE A 53 0.98 -10.02 1.74
C PHE A 53 0.09 -10.48 0.59
N ALA A 54 -0.61 -9.54 -0.01
CA ALA A 54 -1.31 -9.71 -1.27
C ALA A 54 -0.95 -8.57 -2.22
N LEU A 55 -1.13 -8.76 -3.52
CA LEU A 55 -0.84 -7.77 -4.54
C LEU A 55 -2.04 -7.63 -5.46
N ILE A 56 -2.43 -6.38 -5.75
CA ILE A 56 -3.41 -6.12 -6.81
C ILE A 56 -2.63 -5.68 -8.04
N HIS A 57 -2.57 -6.57 -9.01
CA HIS A 57 -2.02 -6.27 -10.32
C HIS A 57 -3.12 -5.65 -11.20
N LYS A 58 -2.86 -4.44 -11.71
CA LYS A 58 -3.77 -3.74 -12.62
C LYS A 58 -3.21 -3.76 -14.04
N GLU A 59 -3.95 -4.39 -14.95
CA GLU A 59 -3.67 -4.32 -16.38
C GLU A 59 -4.50 -3.19 -17.00
N ARG A 60 -3.83 -2.26 -17.69
CA ARG A 60 -4.45 -1.14 -18.39
C ARG A 60 -4.24 -1.31 -19.89
N LYS A 61 -5.31 -1.29 -20.67
CA LYS A 61 -5.23 -1.31 -22.14
C LYS A 61 -4.87 0.05 -22.72
N ARG A 62 -5.31 1.13 -22.05
CA ARG A 62 -5.04 2.54 -22.37
C ARG A 62 -5.01 3.36 -21.08
N ALA A 63 -4.45 4.58 -21.16
CA ALA A 63 -4.53 5.53 -20.05
C ALA A 63 -6.01 5.73 -19.66
N ASN A 64 -6.33 5.49 -18.38
CA ASN A 64 -7.68 5.54 -17.77
C ASN A 64 -8.65 4.39 -18.09
N GLU A 65 -8.25 3.36 -18.85
CA GLU A 65 -9.05 2.15 -19.05
C GLU A 65 -8.38 0.95 -18.36
N VAL A 66 -8.92 0.57 -17.20
CA VAL A 66 -8.52 -0.64 -16.49
C VAL A 66 -9.24 -1.82 -17.15
N GLU A 67 -8.49 -2.72 -17.78
CA GLU A 67 -9.04 -3.90 -18.43
C GLU A 67 -9.27 -5.02 -17.41
N LYS A 68 -8.34 -5.19 -16.47
CA LYS A 68 -8.37 -6.28 -15.52
C LYS A 68 -7.64 -5.91 -14.23
N MET A 69 -8.23 -6.27 -13.10
CA MET A 69 -7.54 -6.31 -11.81
C MET A 69 -7.46 -7.75 -11.32
N THR A 70 -6.25 -8.21 -11.04
CA THR A 70 -5.98 -9.55 -10.52
C THR A 70 -5.39 -9.42 -9.12
N LEU A 71 -6.06 -10.03 -8.14
CA LEU A 71 -5.52 -10.20 -6.80
C LEU A 71 -4.60 -11.43 -6.78
N VAL A 72 -3.39 -11.25 -6.28
CA VAL A 72 -2.40 -12.31 -6.07
C VAL A 72 -2.14 -12.41 -4.57
N GLY A 73 -2.46 -13.55 -3.97
CA GLY A 73 -2.40 -13.76 -2.51
C GLY A 73 -3.77 -14.10 -1.92
N ASP A 74 -3.77 -14.58 -0.67
CA ASP A 74 -4.99 -14.98 0.03
C ASP A 74 -5.39 -13.93 1.07
N VAL A 75 -6.53 -13.29 0.82
CA VAL A 75 -7.14 -12.28 1.68
C VAL A 75 -8.38 -12.79 2.39
N LYS A 76 -8.80 -14.04 2.15
CA LYS A 76 -10.04 -14.58 2.69
C LYS A 76 -9.94 -14.77 4.20
N ASP A 77 -10.98 -14.34 4.93
CA ASP A 77 -11.04 -14.38 6.39
C ASP A 77 -9.89 -13.61 7.07
N LYS A 78 -9.30 -12.64 6.36
CA LYS A 78 -8.24 -11.76 6.84
C LYS A 78 -8.67 -10.30 6.79
N ILE A 79 -8.04 -9.48 7.61
CA ILE A 79 -8.14 -8.03 7.58
C ILE A 79 -7.16 -7.54 6.50
N ALA A 80 -7.70 -7.08 5.37
CA ALA A 80 -6.91 -6.47 4.31
C ALA A 80 -6.57 -5.01 4.66
N ILE A 81 -5.28 -4.69 4.71
CA ILE A 81 -4.79 -3.33 4.93
C ILE A 81 -4.17 -2.82 3.62
N LEU A 82 -4.76 -1.75 3.11
CA LEU A 82 -4.32 -1.03 1.90
C LEU A 82 -3.48 0.17 2.33
N ILE A 83 -2.24 0.23 1.86
CA ILE A 83 -1.33 1.35 2.10
C ILE A 83 -0.89 1.87 0.74
N ASP A 84 -1.03 3.16 0.53
CA ASP A 84 -0.63 3.84 -0.70
C ASP A 84 0.13 5.12 -0.30
N ASP A 85 1.11 5.53 -1.08
CA ASP A 85 1.89 6.75 -0.81
C ASP A 85 1.08 8.02 -1.14
N LEU A 86 0.24 7.94 -2.17
CA LEU A 86 -0.67 8.99 -2.60
C LEU A 86 -2.05 8.46 -2.95
N VAL A 87 -3.07 9.11 -2.40
CA VAL A 87 -4.48 8.87 -2.77
C VAL A 87 -5.01 10.13 -3.45
N ASP A 88 -5.33 10.03 -4.73
CA ASP A 88 -5.90 11.13 -5.50
C ASP A 88 -7.43 10.99 -5.64
N THR A 89 -7.90 10.13 -6.55
CA THR A 89 -9.33 9.96 -6.84
C THR A 89 -10.04 8.91 -5.98
N CYS A 90 -9.33 8.27 -5.05
CA CYS A 90 -9.78 7.09 -4.28
C CYS A 90 -10.23 5.86 -5.11
N GLY A 91 -10.34 5.96 -6.44
CA GLY A 91 -10.83 4.88 -7.30
C GLY A 91 -10.00 3.60 -7.15
N THR A 92 -8.68 3.76 -6.98
CA THR A 92 -7.77 2.63 -6.73
C THR A 92 -8.12 1.86 -5.46
N ILE A 93 -8.49 2.56 -4.38
CA ILE A 93 -8.82 1.97 -3.09
C ILE A 93 -10.20 1.34 -3.13
N CYS A 94 -11.20 2.00 -3.72
CA CYS A 94 -12.54 1.43 -3.85
C CYS A 94 -12.53 0.12 -4.64
N LEU A 95 -11.86 0.12 -5.81
CA LEU A 95 -11.71 -1.09 -6.63
C LEU A 95 -10.95 -2.20 -5.90
N ALA A 96 -9.98 -1.85 -5.05
CA ALA A 96 -9.28 -2.82 -4.24
C ALA A 96 -10.19 -3.44 -3.16
N GLY A 97 -10.97 -2.61 -2.47
CA GLY A 97 -11.96 -3.05 -1.49
C GLY A 97 -12.98 -4.04 -2.06
N GLU A 98 -13.49 -3.76 -3.26
CA GLU A 98 -14.40 -4.66 -4.00
C GLU A 98 -13.78 -6.02 -4.36
N LYS A 99 -12.44 -6.11 -4.47
CA LYS A 99 -11.74 -7.37 -4.78
C LYS A 99 -11.33 -8.18 -3.55
N THR A 100 -11.35 -7.54 -2.38
CA THR A 100 -11.00 -8.18 -1.11
C THR A 100 -12.21 -8.75 -0.36
N TYR A 101 -13.43 -8.49 -0.84
CA TYR A 101 -14.71 -8.98 -0.29
C TYR A 101 -15.29 -10.08 -1.19
#